data_AF-E8UZJ3-F1
#
_entry.id   AF-E8UZJ3-F1
#
_cell.length_a   1.000
_cell.length_b   1.000
_cell.length_c   1.000
_cell.angle_alpha   90.00
_cell.angle_beta   90.00
_cell.angle_gamma   90.00
#
_symmetry.space_group_name_H-M   'P 1'
#
loop_
_entity.id
_entity.type
_entity.pdbx_description
1 polymer ?
#
loop_
_entity_poly.entity_id
_entity_poly.type
_entity_poly.pdbx_seq_one_letter_code
_entity_poly.pdbx_strand_id
1 'polypeptide(L)'
;MSYWKTFGLSTVAAVALVSSAPVSTAQVSINIGVPPGCPYGYFDYAPYSCAPYGYYGPDWFTGGVFIGAGPWFHGPHGFYGHVDNRFDPHHGYAGPLPNRGEAAFNHFHANEARDGQGHVGNAGHDGGNEHAPGAPRGGGEHGGGGHR
;
A
#
# COMPACT_ATOMS: atom_id res chain seq x y z
N MET A 1 1.62 -24.61 -68.42
CA MET A 1 2.11 -25.31 -67.21
C MET A 1 3.44 -24.66 -66.82
N SER A 2 3.53 -23.44 -66.26
CA SER A 2 2.84 -22.78 -65.14
C SER A 2 3.04 -23.46 -63.79
N TYR A 3 3.46 -22.66 -62.80
CA TYR A 3 3.37 -22.84 -61.34
C TYR A 3 4.57 -23.40 -60.55
N TRP A 4 5.64 -23.97 -61.12
CA TRP A 4 6.74 -24.48 -60.27
C TRP A 4 7.56 -23.37 -59.60
N LYS A 5 7.91 -22.29 -60.32
CA LYS A 5 8.90 -21.30 -59.85
C LYS A 5 8.42 -20.34 -58.75
N THR A 6 7.11 -20.23 -58.52
CA THR A 6 6.54 -19.26 -57.56
C THR A 6 6.39 -19.82 -56.14
N PHE A 7 6.47 -21.14 -55.95
CA PHE A 7 6.31 -21.75 -54.63
C PHE A 7 7.54 -21.64 -53.72
N GLY A 8 8.73 -21.44 -54.27
CA GLY A 8 9.95 -21.31 -53.46
C GLY A 8 10.13 -19.93 -52.80
N LEU A 9 9.58 -18.87 -53.39
CA LEU A 9 9.76 -17.50 -52.91
C LEU A 9 8.79 -17.12 -51.79
N SER A 10 7.59 -17.69 -51.77
CA SER A 10 6.55 -17.30 -50.81
C SER A 10 6.77 -17.88 -49.42
N THR A 11 7.43 -19.04 -49.29
CA THR A 11 7.70 -19.69 -48.00
C THR A 11 8.86 -19.02 -47.26
N VAL A 12 9.90 -18.57 -47.97
CA VAL A 12 11.04 -17.85 -47.37
C VAL A 12 10.60 -16.50 -46.78
N ALA A 13 9.72 -15.78 -47.47
CA ALA A 13 9.20 -14.50 -46.99
C ALA A 13 8.34 -14.67 -45.72
N ALA A 14 7.53 -15.73 -45.63
CA ALA A 14 6.69 -15.99 -44.45
C ALA A 14 7.52 -16.40 -43.22
N VAL A 15 8.59 -17.18 -43.41
CA VAL A 15 9.48 -17.60 -42.30
C VAL A 15 10.31 -16.41 -41.79
N ALA A 16 10.79 -15.54 -42.67
CA ALA A 16 11.57 -14.36 -42.27
C ALA A 16 10.76 -13.36 -41.41
N LEU A 17 9.44 -13.25 -41.64
CA LEU A 17 8.57 -12.36 -40.88
C LEU A 17 8.26 -12.88 -39.46
N VAL A 18 8.20 -14.20 -39.26
CA VAL A 18 7.97 -14.81 -37.94
C VAL A 18 9.21 -14.73 -37.04
N SER A 19 10.42 -14.76 -37.61
CA SER A 19 11.67 -14.63 -36.84
C SER A 19 11.94 -13.21 -36.32
N SER A 20 11.15 -12.23 -36.75
CA SER A 20 11.40 -10.80 -36.50
C SER A 20 10.41 -10.17 -35.53
N ALA A 21 9.58 -10.95 -34.82
CA ALA A 21 8.66 -10.41 -33.83
C ALA A 21 9.48 -9.81 -32.67
N PRO A 22 9.48 -8.48 -32.46
CA PRO A 22 10.16 -7.91 -31.30
C PRO A 22 9.47 -8.41 -30.05
N VAL A 23 10.24 -9.00 -29.14
CA VAL A 23 9.78 -9.26 -27.78
C VAL A 23 9.55 -7.88 -27.15
N SER A 24 8.30 -7.43 -27.15
CA SER A 24 7.93 -6.14 -26.57
C SER A 24 8.10 -6.22 -25.06
N THR A 25 9.28 -5.87 -24.57
CA THR A 25 9.53 -5.64 -23.16
C THR A 25 8.79 -4.37 -22.78
N ALA A 26 7.66 -4.49 -22.08
CA ALA A 26 6.99 -3.35 -21.47
C ALA A 26 7.98 -2.70 -20.48
N GLN A 27 8.62 -1.62 -20.91
CA GLN A 27 9.54 -0.85 -20.09
C GLN A 27 8.67 -0.05 -19.10
N VAL A 28 8.29 -0.64 -17.98
CA VAL A 28 7.59 0.10 -16.91
C VAL A 28 8.66 0.88 -16.15
N SER A 29 8.92 2.11 -16.59
CA SER A 29 9.75 3.05 -15.83
C SER A 29 8.95 3.54 -14.63
N ILE A 30 9.24 3.01 -13.45
CA ILE A 30 8.63 3.46 -12.19
C ILE A 30 9.43 4.67 -11.71
N ASN A 31 8.98 5.87 -12.09
CA ASN A 31 9.49 7.09 -11.47
C ASN A 31 8.90 7.19 -10.06
N ILE A 32 9.71 6.90 -9.05
CA ILE A 32 9.33 7.08 -7.64
C ILE A 32 9.35 8.60 -7.39
N GLY A 33 8.20 9.23 -7.61
CA GLY A 33 8.00 10.67 -7.45
C GLY A 33 7.90 11.10 -5.98
N VAL A 34 7.26 12.24 -5.75
CA VAL A 34 6.89 12.70 -4.40
C VAL A 34 5.81 11.79 -3.81
N PRO A 35 5.78 11.54 -2.48
CA PRO A 35 4.71 10.75 -1.86
C PRO A 35 3.31 11.33 -2.14
N PRO A 36 2.27 10.48 -2.14
CA PRO A 36 0.89 10.93 -2.25
C PRO A 36 0.54 11.98 -1.18
N GLY A 37 0.01 13.12 -1.61
CA GLY A 37 -0.42 14.20 -0.70
C GLY A 37 -1.81 13.95 -0.13
N CYS A 38 -1.94 12.90 0.68
CA CYS A 38 -3.17 12.45 1.32
C CYS A 38 -3.27 12.96 2.77
N PRO A 39 -4.47 13.22 3.31
CA PRO A 39 -4.62 13.84 4.62
C PRO A 39 -4.11 12.96 5.78
N TYR A 40 -4.20 11.63 5.65
CA TYR A 40 -3.94 10.68 6.73
C TYR A 40 -2.99 9.54 6.33
N GLY A 41 -2.30 9.72 5.20
CA GLY A 41 -1.49 8.68 4.58
C GLY A 41 -2.20 7.98 3.42
N TYR A 42 -1.55 6.95 2.92
CA TYR A 42 -1.91 6.20 1.72
C TYR A 42 -1.60 4.72 1.95
N PHE A 43 -2.26 3.83 1.21
CA PHE A 43 -2.04 2.39 1.37
C PHE A 43 -0.58 2.00 1.12
N ASP A 44 -0.12 0.97 1.81
CA ASP A 44 1.23 0.39 1.75
C ASP A 44 1.53 -0.37 0.46
N TYR A 45 0.53 -0.51 -0.42
CA TYR A 45 0.61 -1.18 -1.71
C TYR A 45 0.31 -0.24 -2.88
N ALA A 46 0.89 -0.54 -4.05
CA ALA A 46 0.63 0.18 -5.28
C ALA A 46 -0.87 0.08 -5.67
N PRO A 47 -1.50 1.17 -6.15
CA PRO A 47 -0.90 2.42 -6.60
C PRO A 47 -0.73 3.51 -5.52
N TYR A 48 -0.71 3.16 -4.23
CA TYR A 48 -0.54 4.09 -3.10
C TYR A 48 -1.65 5.15 -3.05
N SER A 49 -2.91 4.75 -3.23
CA SER A 49 -4.06 5.65 -3.10
C SER A 49 -4.28 6.11 -1.67
N CYS A 50 -4.95 7.25 -1.48
CA CYS A 50 -5.25 7.78 -0.15
C CYS A 50 -6.05 6.78 0.68
N ALA A 51 -5.54 6.49 1.88
CA ALA A 51 -6.20 5.61 2.82
C ALA A 51 -7.19 6.42 3.66
N PRO A 52 -8.36 5.87 4.00
CA PRO A 52 -9.29 6.52 4.92
C PRO A 52 -8.70 6.64 6.32
N TYR A 53 -9.18 7.64 7.05
CA TYR A 53 -8.85 7.77 8.46
C TYR A 53 -9.30 6.51 9.20
N GLY A 54 -8.42 5.95 10.03
CA GLY A 54 -8.67 4.69 10.71
C GLY A 54 -8.11 3.45 10.00
N TYR A 55 -7.48 3.56 8.83
CA TYR A 55 -6.69 2.43 8.29
C TYR A 55 -5.41 2.20 9.09
N TYR A 56 -4.65 3.27 9.36
CA TYR A 56 -3.40 3.18 10.13
C TYR A 56 -3.63 3.43 11.62
N GLY A 57 -2.98 2.61 12.45
CA GLY A 57 -2.91 2.82 13.90
C GLY A 57 -1.92 3.92 14.29
N PRO A 58 -1.86 4.29 15.59
CA PRO A 58 -0.96 5.32 16.11
C PRO A 58 0.52 5.08 15.82
N ASP A 59 0.94 3.81 15.68
CA ASP A 59 2.33 3.42 15.39
C ASP A 59 2.89 4.10 14.13
N TRP A 60 2.02 4.37 13.16
CA TRP A 60 2.38 4.96 11.88
C TRP A 60 2.53 6.49 11.93
N PHE A 61 2.38 7.10 13.10
CA PHE A 61 2.40 8.55 13.27
C PHE A 61 3.43 8.97 14.31
N THR A 62 4.36 9.84 13.91
CA THR A 62 5.28 10.52 14.84
C THR A 62 4.85 11.97 15.01
N GLY A 63 4.44 12.35 16.22
CA GLY A 63 3.93 13.71 16.48
C GLY A 63 2.70 14.09 15.65
N GLY A 64 1.88 13.10 15.27
CA GLY A 64 0.71 13.29 14.40
C GLY A 64 1.01 13.30 12.90
N VAL A 65 2.28 13.16 12.50
CA VAL A 65 2.70 13.10 11.09
C VAL A 65 2.88 11.65 10.66
N PHE A 66 2.23 11.28 9.56
CA PHE A 66 2.38 9.95 8.95
C PHE A 66 3.82 9.72 8.49
N ILE A 67 4.42 8.61 8.93
CA ILE A 67 5.84 8.30 8.67
C ILE A 67 6.09 7.77 7.24
N GLY A 68 5.03 7.54 6.47
CA GLY A 68 5.07 7.03 5.11
C GLY A 68 4.86 5.53 5.02
N ALA A 69 4.75 5.02 3.79
CA ALA A 69 4.73 3.61 3.45
C ALA A 69 5.35 3.41 2.05
N GLY A 70 5.62 2.16 1.70
CA GLY A 70 6.32 1.77 0.49
C GLY A 70 7.65 2.50 0.29
N PRO A 71 7.91 3.05 -0.91
CA PRO A 71 9.16 3.75 -1.23
C PRO A 71 9.44 5.00 -0.39
N TRP A 72 8.44 5.54 0.29
CA TRP A 72 8.56 6.76 1.10
C TRP A 72 8.42 6.48 2.59
N PHE A 73 8.64 5.24 3.03
CA PHE A 73 8.68 4.91 4.44
C PHE A 73 9.95 5.49 5.10
N HIS A 74 9.78 6.29 6.16
CA HIS A 74 10.87 6.91 6.93
C HIS A 74 10.84 6.51 8.41
N GLY A 75 10.17 5.41 8.76
CA GLY A 75 10.12 4.89 10.12
C GLY A 75 11.39 4.11 10.53
N PRO A 76 11.44 3.63 11.78
CA PRO A 76 12.60 2.91 12.29
C PRO A 76 12.78 1.55 11.60
N HIS A 77 14.00 1.02 11.65
CA HIS A 77 14.30 -0.31 11.11
C HIS A 77 13.58 -1.40 11.93
N GLY A 78 13.01 -2.40 11.25
CA GLY A 78 12.24 -3.47 11.90
C GLY A 78 10.87 -3.02 12.43
N PHE A 79 10.39 -1.86 11.98
CA PHE A 79 9.07 -1.35 12.32
C PHE A 79 7.97 -2.28 11.82
N TYR A 80 6.99 -2.50 12.70
CA TYR A 80 5.68 -3.03 12.36
C TYR A 80 4.65 -2.19 13.09
N GLY A 81 3.69 -1.64 12.36
CA GLY A 81 2.61 -0.85 12.94
C GLY A 81 1.26 -1.47 12.63
N HIS A 82 0.31 -1.29 13.54
CA HIS A 82 -1.02 -1.84 13.33
C HIS A 82 -1.79 -1.14 12.20
N VAL A 83 -2.58 -1.95 11.50
CA VAL A 83 -3.56 -1.52 10.51
C VAL A 83 -4.92 -2.12 10.84
N ASP A 84 -5.95 -1.52 10.26
CA ASP A 84 -7.33 -2.01 10.32
C ASP A 84 -7.84 -2.27 8.90
N ASN A 85 -7.75 -3.53 8.51
CA ASN A 85 -8.17 -3.99 7.19
C ASN A 85 -9.67 -3.78 6.91
N ARG A 86 -10.53 -3.43 7.89
CA ARG A 86 -11.93 -3.08 7.61
C ARG A 86 -12.06 -1.83 6.73
N PHE A 87 -11.00 -1.04 6.67
CA PHE A 87 -10.88 0.16 5.85
C PHE A 87 -10.12 -0.07 4.52
N ASP A 88 -9.74 -1.31 4.23
CA ASP A 88 -9.03 -1.68 3.00
C ASP A 88 -10.02 -2.17 1.92
N PRO A 89 -10.03 -1.55 0.71
CA PRO A 89 -10.83 -2.01 -0.42
C PRO A 89 -10.62 -3.48 -0.81
N HIS A 90 -9.42 -4.03 -0.67
CA HIS A 90 -9.14 -5.44 -0.91
C HIS A 90 -9.83 -6.38 0.09
N HIS A 91 -10.18 -5.85 1.26
CA HIS A 91 -10.89 -6.56 2.32
C HIS A 91 -12.39 -6.21 2.37
N GLY A 92 -12.91 -5.60 1.30
CA GLY A 92 -14.35 -5.33 1.13
C GLY A 92 -14.80 -3.95 1.60
N TYR A 93 -13.88 -3.05 1.97
CA TYR A 93 -14.24 -1.66 2.23
C TYR A 93 -14.78 -0.98 0.97
N ALA A 94 -16.01 -0.50 1.03
CA ALA A 94 -16.67 0.24 -0.04
C ALA A 94 -17.06 1.67 0.38
N GLY A 95 -16.50 2.15 1.50
CA GLY A 95 -16.75 3.50 1.99
C GLY A 95 -16.00 4.57 1.20
N PRO A 96 -16.26 5.86 1.50
CA PRO A 96 -15.57 6.96 0.84
C PRO A 96 -14.08 6.96 1.19
N LEU A 97 -13.23 6.96 0.16
CA LEU A 97 -11.81 7.27 0.33
C LEU A 97 -11.65 8.79 0.43
N PRO A 98 -10.81 9.28 1.35
CA PRO A 98 -10.66 10.71 1.56
C PRO A 98 -9.98 11.35 0.37
N ASN A 99 -10.50 12.49 -0.05
CA ASN A 99 -9.80 13.35 -0.99
C ASN A 99 -8.67 14.11 -0.28
N ARG A 100 -7.80 14.73 -1.07
CA ARG A 100 -6.75 15.62 -0.54
C ARG A 100 -7.40 16.73 0.30
N GLY A 101 -7.06 16.77 1.60
CA GLY A 101 -7.53 17.81 2.53
C GLY A 101 -8.85 17.53 3.23
N GLU A 102 -9.41 16.32 3.11
CA GLU A 102 -10.65 15.92 3.77
C GLU A 102 -10.46 15.51 5.24
N ALA A 103 -11.49 15.71 6.07
CA ALA A 103 -11.46 15.47 7.52
C ALA A 103 -11.86 14.03 7.91
N ALA A 104 -11.49 13.63 9.14
CA ALA A 104 -11.53 12.26 9.64
C ALA A 104 -12.92 11.77 10.11
N PHE A 105 -13.14 10.46 9.97
CA PHE A 105 -14.20 9.69 10.65
C PHE A 105 -13.52 8.61 11.52
N ASN A 106 -13.92 8.46 12.78
CA ASN A 106 -13.17 7.72 13.81
C ASN A 106 -13.71 6.29 14.04
N HIS A 107 -12.81 5.36 14.40
CA HIS A 107 -12.96 4.06 15.13
C HIS A 107 -11.90 3.06 14.62
N PHE A 108 -10.61 3.30 14.91
CA PHE A 108 -9.53 2.35 14.58
C PHE A 108 -9.65 1.09 15.43
N HIS A 109 -9.56 -0.09 14.81
CA HIS A 109 -9.40 -1.36 15.51
C HIS A 109 -8.31 -2.19 14.83
N ALA A 110 -7.16 -2.29 15.50
CA ALA A 110 -6.05 -3.12 15.02
C ALA A 110 -6.50 -4.56 14.75
N ASN A 111 -6.22 -5.05 13.55
CA ASN A 111 -6.45 -6.46 13.20
C ASN A 111 -5.26 -7.12 12.49
N GLU A 112 -4.24 -6.34 12.12
CA GLU A 112 -3.00 -6.82 11.52
C GLU A 112 -1.88 -5.82 11.80
N ALA A 113 -0.62 -6.27 11.76
CA ALA A 113 0.54 -5.41 11.82
C ALA A 113 1.38 -5.58 10.56
N ARG A 114 1.84 -4.45 10.00
CA ARG A 114 2.62 -4.42 8.74
C ARG A 114 3.87 -3.58 8.86
N ASP A 115 4.91 -3.97 8.13
CA ASP A 115 6.10 -3.13 7.95
C ASP A 115 5.85 -2.03 6.92
N GLY A 116 6.83 -1.14 6.76
CA GLY A 116 6.78 -0.05 5.80
C GLY A 116 6.60 -0.48 4.34
N GLN A 117 6.75 -1.76 4.01
CA GLN A 117 6.65 -2.32 2.66
C GLN A 117 5.36 -3.15 2.48
N GLY A 118 4.55 -3.27 3.52
CA GLY A 118 3.30 -4.00 3.53
C GLY A 118 3.41 -5.49 3.87
N HIS A 119 4.58 -5.94 4.36
CA HIS A 119 4.73 -7.30 4.86
C HIS A 119 4.08 -7.44 6.22
N VAL A 120 3.31 -8.52 6.40
CA VAL A 120 2.66 -8.83 7.67
C VAL A 120 3.68 -9.32 8.70
N GLY A 121 3.54 -8.86 9.94
CA GLY A 121 4.38 -9.30 11.06
C GLY A 121 3.78 -8.98 12.42
N ASN A 122 4.63 -8.66 13.39
CA ASN A 122 4.24 -8.42 14.78
C ASN A 122 4.78 -7.06 15.24
N ALA A 123 3.87 -6.18 15.68
CA ALA A 123 4.20 -4.85 16.21
C ALA A 123 4.94 -4.89 17.58
N GLY A 124 4.90 -6.01 18.29
CA GLY A 124 5.52 -6.18 19.60
C GLY A 124 4.65 -5.72 20.78
N HIS A 125 3.43 -5.28 20.52
CA HIS A 125 2.43 -4.89 21.52
C HIS A 125 1.00 -5.18 21.05
N ASP A 126 0.04 -5.19 21.98
CA ASP A 126 -1.38 -5.39 21.67
C ASP A 126 -2.02 -4.11 21.12
N GLY A 127 -2.54 -4.17 19.89
CA GLY A 127 -3.28 -3.05 19.28
C GLY A 127 -4.69 -2.81 19.84
N GLY A 128 -5.15 -3.61 20.81
CA GLY A 128 -6.52 -3.53 21.35
C GLY A 128 -6.87 -2.22 22.07
N ASN A 129 -5.87 -1.46 22.55
CA ASN A 129 -6.06 -0.17 23.22
C ASN A 129 -5.76 1.05 22.31
N GLU A 130 -5.42 0.79 21.06
CA GLU A 130 -5.22 1.82 20.05
C GLU A 130 -6.59 2.22 19.51
N HIS A 131 -6.96 3.50 19.64
CA HIS A 131 -8.30 3.95 19.24
C HIS A 131 -8.29 5.19 18.33
N ALA A 132 -7.15 5.86 18.18
CA ALA A 132 -7.05 7.00 17.27
C ALA A 132 -5.58 7.29 16.87
N PRO A 133 -5.27 7.35 15.57
CA PRO A 133 -3.99 7.85 15.11
C PRO A 133 -3.88 9.37 15.31
N GLY A 134 -2.89 9.79 16.10
CA GLY A 134 -2.39 11.18 16.06
C GLY A 134 -3.18 12.27 16.80
N ALA A 135 -4.14 11.95 17.68
CA ALA A 135 -4.69 12.95 18.60
C ALA A 135 -3.88 12.97 19.91
N PRO A 136 -3.36 14.12 20.39
CA PRO A 136 -2.77 14.19 21.73
C PRO A 136 -3.84 13.85 22.75
N ARG A 137 -3.69 12.69 23.42
CA ARG A 137 -4.44 12.42 24.65
C ARG A 137 -3.86 13.29 25.75
N GLY A 138 -4.60 14.33 26.12
CA GLY A 138 -4.56 14.84 27.48
C GLY A 138 -4.80 13.69 28.47
N GLY A 139 -4.17 13.80 29.63
CA GLY A 139 -3.95 12.75 30.62
C GLY A 139 -5.13 11.85 30.97
N GLY A 140 -4.78 10.65 31.43
CA GLY A 140 -5.71 9.67 31.96
C GLY A 140 -4.95 8.48 32.54
N GLU A 141 -4.37 8.65 33.73
CA GLU A 141 -3.98 7.55 34.61
C GLU A 141 -5.19 6.62 34.83
N HIS A 142 -5.05 5.36 34.43
CA HIS A 142 -5.94 4.30 34.90
C HIS A 142 -5.08 3.13 35.36
N GLY A 143 -5.05 2.98 36.69
CA GLY A 143 -4.35 1.92 37.40
C GLY A 143 -4.93 0.54 37.10
N GLY A 144 -4.04 -0.45 37.07
CA GLY A 144 -4.36 -1.86 37.12
C GLY A 144 -3.84 -2.45 38.43
N GLY A 145 -4.76 -2.83 39.31
CA GLY A 145 -4.48 -3.50 40.58
C GLY A 145 -3.80 -4.84 40.35
N GLY A 146 -2.70 -5.07 41.07
CA GLY A 146 -2.03 -6.36 41.15
C GLY A 146 -2.73 -7.26 42.15
N HIS A 147 -3.23 -8.40 41.67
CA HIS A 147 -3.48 -9.56 42.51
C HIS A 147 -2.14 -10.19 42.90
N ARG A 148 -1.87 -10.25 44.21
CA ARG A 148 -1.26 -11.37 44.95
C ARG A 148 -1.26 -11.07 46.44
#